data_AF-A0A8J7XTN9-F1
#
_entry.id   AF-A0A8J7XTN9-F1
#
_cell.length_a   1.000
_cell.length_b   1.000
_cell.length_c   1.000
_cell.angle_alpha   90.00
_cell.angle_beta   90.00
_cell.angle_gamma   90.00
#
_symmetry.space_group_name_H-M   'P 1'
#
loop_
_entity.id
_entity.type
_entity.pdbx_description
1 polymer ?
#
loop_
_entity_poly.entity_id
_entity_poly.type
_entity_poly.pdbx_seq_one_letter_code
_entity_poly.pdbx_strand_id
1 'polypeptide(L)'
;MELRQAVQEDLPEIMEMDKKTLLYDASLCGIIPEQIEKNHQALFEKALTRFEGEIWVAEVDGTIAGFIWVIKSVDYFSGHPIGFLLKLYVKEEFR
;
A
#
# COMPACT_ATOMS: atom_id res chain seq x y z
N MET A 1 1.39 -17.72 10.28
CA MET A 1 1.12 -16.35 9.81
C MET A 1 1.28 -15.41 10.97
N GLU A 2 2.12 -14.39 10.82
CA GLU A 2 2.33 -13.34 11.81
C GLU A 2 1.97 -11.98 11.19
N LEU A 3 1.42 -11.09 12.02
CA LEU A 3 1.14 -9.70 11.64
C LEU A 3 2.10 -8.81 12.41
N ARG A 4 2.82 -7.93 11.70
CA ARG A 4 3.75 -6.99 12.31
C ARG A 4 3.73 -5.65 11.58
N GLN A 5 4.12 -4.60 12.27
CA GLN A 5 4.37 -3.32 11.63
C GLN A 5 5.54 -3.47 10.65
N ALA A 6 5.42 -2.84 9.49
CA ALA A 6 6.47 -2.82 8.49
C ALA A 6 7.70 -2.07 9.00
N VAL A 7 8.88 -2.56 8.63
CA VAL A 7 10.18 -1.93 8.84
C VAL A 7 10.73 -1.40 7.53
N GLN A 8 11.83 -0.65 7.58
CA GLN A 8 12.42 -0.01 6.41
C GLN A 8 12.81 -1.03 5.33
N GLU A 9 13.24 -2.22 5.74
CA GLU A 9 13.64 -3.33 4.88
C GLU A 9 12.48 -3.93 4.09
N ASP A 10 11.23 -3.80 4.57
CA ASP A 10 10.05 -4.31 3.87
C ASP A 10 9.60 -3.37 2.73
N LEU A 11 9.97 -2.09 2.79
CA LEU A 11 9.43 -1.05 1.90
C LEU A 11 9.64 -1.33 0.40
N PRO A 12 10.78 -1.87 -0.08
CA PRO A 12 10.93 -2.21 -1.48
C PRO A 12 9.89 -3.24 -1.95
N GLU A 13 9.61 -4.26 -1.13
CA GLU A 13 8.63 -5.29 -1.48
C GLU A 13 7.19 -4.75 -1.40
N ILE A 14 6.89 -3.93 -0.40
CA ILE A 14 5.60 -3.23 -0.28
C ILE A 14 5.37 -2.33 -1.50
N MET A 15 6.38 -1.59 -1.94
CA MET A 15 6.30 -0.71 -3.11
C MET A 15 6.01 -1.52 -4.38
N GLU A 16 6.66 -2.67 -4.57
CA GLU A 16 6.35 -3.56 -5.71
C GLU A 16 4.91 -4.10 -5.66
N MET A 17 4.42 -4.48 -4.47
CA MET A 17 3.02 -4.89 -4.29
C MET A 17 2.03 -3.76 -4.57
N ASP A 18 2.30 -2.55 -4.08
CA ASP A 18 1.47 -1.37 -4.37
C ASP A 18 1.44 -1.05 -5.87
N LYS A 19 2.59 -1.10 -6.55
CA LYS A 19 2.67 -0.93 -8.00
C LYS A 19 1.80 -1.92 -8.76
N LYS A 20 1.80 -3.20 -8.35
CA LYS A 20 0.94 -4.23 -8.94
C LYS A 20 -0.55 -3.89 -8.81
N THR A 21 -0.99 -3.33 -7.67
CA THR A 21 -2.39 -2.89 -7.53
C THR A 21 -2.74 -1.81 -8.55
N LEU A 22 -1.87 -0.81 -8.70
CA LEU A 22 -2.13 0.30 -9.60
C LEU A 22 -2.08 -0.11 -11.07
N LEU A 23 -1.17 -1.01 -11.44
CA LEU A 23 -1.11 -1.56 -12.80
C LEU A 23 -2.36 -2.37 -13.14
N TYR A 24 -2.87 -3.15 -12.18
CA TYR A 24 -4.14 -3.84 -12.34
C TYR A 24 -5.30 -2.85 -12.52
N ASP A 25 -5.43 -1.85 -11.65
CA ASP A 25 -6.46 -0.82 -11.75
C ASP A 25 -6.39 -0.05 -13.08
N ALA A 26 -5.18 0.27 -13.54
CA ALA A 26 -4.96 0.90 -14.83
C ALA A 26 -5.43 0.05 -16.01
N SER A 27 -5.17 -1.26 -15.97
CA SER A 27 -5.65 -2.18 -17.00
C SER A 27 -7.18 -2.19 -17.10
N LEU A 28 -7.87 -2.09 -15.95
CA LEU A 28 -9.33 -2.02 -15.90
C LEU A 28 -9.86 -0.66 -16.39
N CYS A 29 -9.10 0.41 -16.18
CA CYS A 29 -9.50 1.78 -16.53
C CYS A 29 -9.02 2.25 -17.91
N GLY A 30 -8.28 1.42 -18.65
CA GLY A 30 -7.69 1.80 -19.94
C GLY A 30 -6.55 2.82 -19.82
N ILE A 31 -5.86 2.86 -18.68
CA ILE A 31 -4.70 3.73 -18.44
C ILE A 31 -3.43 3.02 -18.93
N ILE A 32 -2.55 3.76 -19.60
CA ILE A 32 -1.28 3.23 -20.13
C ILE A 32 -0.33 2.89 -18.96
N PRO A 33 0.16 1.63 -18.86
CA PRO A 33 1.04 1.18 -17.77
C PRO A 33 2.30 2.03 -17.56
N GLU A 34 2.90 2.50 -18.65
CA GLU A 34 4.16 3.29 -18.64
C GLU A 34 4.06 4.55 -17.78
N GLN A 35 2.87 5.16 -17.68
CA GLN A 35 2.66 6.34 -16.84
C GLN A 35 2.71 6.00 -15.35
N ILE A 36 2.27 4.80 -14.97
CA ILE A 36 2.40 4.31 -13.59
C ILE A 36 3.85 4.00 -13.31
N GLU A 37 4.50 3.21 -14.16
CA GLU A 37 5.90 2.82 -13.97
C GLU A 37 6.83 4.02 -13.78
N LYS A 38 6.59 5.09 -14.55
CA LYS A 38 7.38 6.33 -14.45
C LYS A 38 7.19 7.10 -13.14
N ASN A 39 5.97 7.15 -12.61
CA ASN A 39 5.61 8.07 -11.52
C ASN A 39 5.43 7.37 -10.17
N HIS A 40 5.27 6.04 -10.17
CA HIS A 40 4.84 5.27 -8.99
C HIS A 40 5.79 5.43 -7.81
N GLN A 41 7.11 5.27 -8.02
CA GLN A 41 8.10 5.40 -6.95
C GLN A 41 8.01 6.78 -6.26
N ALA A 42 8.02 7.86 -7.04
CA ALA A 42 7.96 9.21 -6.49
C ALA A 42 6.64 9.48 -5.75
N LEU A 43 5.52 8.89 -6.21
CA LEU A 43 4.24 8.98 -5.53
C LEU A 43 4.22 8.18 -4.22
N PHE A 44 4.78 6.98 -4.22
CA PHE A 44 4.87 6.12 -3.04
C PHE A 44 5.72 6.76 -1.94
N GLU A 45 6.93 7.25 -2.27
CA GLU A 45 7.82 7.96 -1.35
C GLU A 45 7.17 9.23 -0.78
N LYS A 46 6.46 9.97 -1.63
CA LYS A 46 5.71 11.16 -1.19
C LYS A 46 4.54 10.80 -0.29
N ALA A 47 3.85 9.68 -0.53
CA ALA A 47 2.77 9.22 0.32
C ALA A 47 3.27 8.81 1.72
N LEU A 48 4.42 8.12 1.80
CA LEU A 48 5.06 7.73 3.07
C LEU A 48 5.36 8.95 3.96
N THR A 49 5.76 10.08 3.38
CA THR A 49 6.10 11.30 4.12
C THR A 49 4.91 12.24 4.33
N ARG A 50 3.90 12.18 3.46
CA ARG A 50 2.73 13.07 3.51
C ARG A 50 1.67 12.63 4.50
N PHE A 51 1.46 11.31 4.64
CA PHE A 51 0.41 10.76 5.48
C PHE A 51 0.98 10.26 6.79
N GLU A 52 0.34 10.63 7.90
CA GLU A 52 0.62 10.03 9.19
C GLU A 52 -0.12 8.69 9.26
N GLY A 53 0.60 7.58 9.42
CA GLY A 53 -0.01 6.26 9.35
C GLY A 53 0.99 5.13 9.61
N GLU A 54 0.47 3.92 9.52
CA GLU A 54 1.22 2.69 9.74
C GLU A 54 0.98 1.74 8.57
N ILE A 55 2.04 1.05 8.16
CA ILE A 55 1.95 -0.09 7.26
C ILE A 55 2.15 -1.34 8.10
N TRP A 56 1.26 -2.31 7.92
CA TRP A 56 1.32 -3.62 8.56
C TRP A 56 1.48 -4.67 7.48
N VAL A 57 2.36 -5.64 7.72
CA VAL A 57 2.63 -6.76 6.81
C VAL A 57 2.16 -8.07 7.44
N ALA A 58 1.69 -8.97 6.58
CA ALA A 58 1.45 -10.36 6.93
C ALA A 58 2.63 -11.21 6.46
N GLU A 59 3.22 -11.99 7.35
CA GLU A 59 4.34 -12.87 7.05
C GLU A 59 3.91 -14.33 7.19
N VAL A 60 4.21 -15.14 6.17
CA VAL A 60 3.96 -16.59 6.12
C VAL A 60 5.27 -17.26 5.76
N ASP A 61 5.79 -18.08 6.68
CA ASP A 61 7.03 -18.84 6.51
C ASP A 61 8.22 -17.98 6.04
N GLY A 62 8.38 -16.79 6.64
CA GLY A 62 9.46 -15.84 6.32
C GLY A 62 9.25 -15.04 5.04
N THR A 63 8.10 -15.19 4.38
CA THR A 63 7.74 -14.44 3.17
C THR A 63 6.63 -13.44 3.48
N ILE A 64 6.77 -12.19 3.02
CA ILE A 64 5.69 -11.20 3.09
C ILE A 64 4.57 -11.65 2.15
N ALA A 65 3.43 -12.03 2.69
CA ALA A 65 2.25 -12.47 1.96
C ALA A 65 1.39 -11.28 1.47
N GLY A 66 1.47 -10.15 2.15
CA GLY A 66 0.69 -8.96 1.83
C GLY A 66 0.91 -7.82 2.81
N PHE A 67 0.21 -6.72 2.57
CA PHE A 67 0.25 -5.55 3.43
C PHE A 67 -1.11 -4.83 3.51
N ILE A 68 -1.25 -4.04 4.57
CA ILE A 68 -2.30 -3.04 4.73
C ILE A 68 -1.65 -1.72 5.14
N TRP A 69 -2.10 -0.63 4.53
CA TRP A 69 -1.65 0.72 4.87
C TRP A 69 -2.81 1.50 5.46
N VAL A 70 -2.70 1.83 6.74
CA VAL A 70 -3.69 2.63 7.48
C VAL A 70 -3.12 4.03 7.68
N ILE A 71 -3.86 5.05 7.27
CA ILE A 71 -3.51 6.45 7.50
C ILE A 71 -4.50 7.08 8.48
N LYS A 72 -4.02 8.00 9.31
CA LYS A 72 -4.87 8.86 10.12
C LYS A 72 -5.39 9.99 9.24
N SER A 73 -6.67 10.26 9.37
CA SER A 73 -7.35 11.36 8.69
C SER A 73 -8.40 11.97 9.62
N VAL A 74 -9.09 12.97 9.12
CA VAL A 74 -10.24 13.59 9.77
C VAL A 74 -11.44 13.37 8.86
N ASP A 75 -12.53 12.86 9.43
CA ASP A 75 -13.80 12.74 8.73
C ASP A 75 -14.31 14.15 8.37
N TYR A 76 -14.56 14.38 7.08
CA TYR A 76 -14.91 15.71 6.57
C TYR A 76 -16.23 16.25 7.13
N PHE A 77 -17.19 15.37 7.46
CA PHE A 77 -18.53 15.79 7.88
C PHE A 77 -18.63 15.99 9.39
N SER A 78 -17.99 15.12 10.17
CA SER A 78 -18.04 15.13 11.63
C SER A 78 -16.86 15.82 12.29
N GLY A 79 -15.75 15.99 11.57
CA GLY A 79 -14.50 16.52 12.12
C GLY A 79 -13.80 15.55 13.08
N HIS A 80 -14.29 14.31 13.22
CA HIS A 80 -13.69 13.32 14.11
C HIS A 80 -12.44 12.66 13.49
N PRO A 81 -11.43 12.31 14.30
CA PRO A 81 -10.30 11.50 13.83
C PRO A 81 -10.77 10.13 13.35
N ILE A 82 -10.28 9.70 12.20
CA ILE A 82 -10.56 8.37 11.63
C ILE A 82 -9.26 7.70 11.17
N GLY A 83 -9.27 6.37 11.15
CA GLY A 83 -8.32 5.57 10.39
C GLY A 83 -8.90 5.27 9.02
N PHE A 84 -8.13 5.52 7.96
CA PHE A 84 -8.50 5.21 6.59
C PHE A 84 -7.57 4.15 6.03
N LEU A 85 -8.14 3.09 5.45
CA LEU A 85 -7.36 2.09 4.72
C LEU A 85 -7.00 2.66 3.36
N LEU A 86 -5.75 3.10 3.22
CA LEU A 86 -5.25 3.68 1.97
C LEU A 86 -5.06 2.58 0.92
N LYS A 87 -4.47 1.45 1.32
CA LYS A 87 -4.15 0.33 0.45
C LYS A 87 -4.25 -1.00 1.20
N LEU A 88 -4.62 -2.04 0.46
CA LEU A 88 -4.57 -3.43 0.89
C LEU A 88 -4.18 -4.29 -0.30
N TYR A 89 -3.22 -5.19 -0.09
CA TYR A 89 -2.84 -6.17 -1.08
C TYR A 89 -2.45 -7.48 -0.42
N VAL A 90 -2.86 -8.59 -1.02
CA VAL A 90 -2.40 -9.94 -0.70
C VAL A 90 -1.93 -10.56 -2.00
N LYS A 91 -0.75 -11.17 -1.99
CA LYS A 91 -0.20 -11.95 -3.11
C LYS A 91 -1.14 -13.11 -3.43
N GLU A 92 -1.31 -13.41 -4.71
CA GLU A 92 -2.36 -14.32 -5.20
C GLU A 92 -2.25 -15.72 -4.61
N GLU A 93 -1.04 -16.22 -4.44
CA GLU A 93 -0.73 -17.54 -3.86
C GLU A 93 -1.06 -17.65 -2.36
N PHE A 94 -1.38 -16.53 -1.69
CA PHE A 94 -1.77 -16.47 -0.28
C PHE A 94 -3.22 -15.99 -0.07
N ARG A 95 -4.03 -15.86 -1.14
CA ARG A 95 -5.45 -15.47 -1.07
C ARG A 95 -6.39 -16.63 -0.76
#